data_AF-A0A3P7J670-F1
#
_entry.id   AF-A0A3P7J670-F1
#
_cell.length_a   1.000
_cell.length_b   1.000
_cell.length_c   1.000
_cell.angle_alpha   90.00
_cell.angle_beta   90.00
_cell.angle_gamma   90.00
#
_symmetry.space_group_name_H-M   'P 1'
#
loop_
_entity.id
_entity.type
_entity.pdbx_description
1 polymer ?
#
loop_
_entity_poly.entity_id
_entity_poly.type
_entity_poly.pdbx_seq_one_letter_code
_entity_poly.pdbx_strand_id
1 'polypeptide(L)'
;MLFLGEVFVLDDGGEVDLDLGNYERFLNIRLTRDNNITTGKMFQHVTERERRGDYCGKTVQMIPHFTDAIIQWVERVARIPVDGTMERPDVCIIEVRACL
;
A
#
# COMPACT_ATOMS: atom_id res chain seq x y z
N MET A 1 -5.67 16.11 -0.22
CA MET A 1 -7.14 16.15 -0.07
C MET A 1 -7.71 16.21 -1.49
N LEU A 2 -7.86 15.07 -2.15
CA LEU A 2 -8.48 14.97 -3.48
C LEU A 2 -9.86 14.36 -3.26
N PHE A 3 -10.89 15.18 -3.44
CA PHE A 3 -12.27 14.75 -3.62
C PHE A 3 -12.32 13.93 -4.90
N LEU A 4 -12.62 12.63 -4.87
CA LEU A 4 -13.11 11.80 -5.99
C LEU A 4 -13.32 10.36 -5.49
N GLY A 5 -14.34 10.13 -4.65
CA GLY A 5 -14.73 8.78 -4.24
C GLY A 5 -15.30 8.72 -2.83
N GLU A 6 -16.22 7.77 -2.61
CA GLU A 6 -16.67 7.41 -1.25
C GLU A 6 -15.48 6.84 -0.46
N VAL A 7 -15.39 7.21 0.82
CA VAL A 7 -14.34 6.73 1.72
C VAL A 7 -14.85 5.49 2.45
N PHE A 8 -14.04 4.45 2.48
CA PHE A 8 -14.28 3.27 3.30
C PHE A 8 -13.36 3.29 4.52
N VAL A 9 -13.91 2.96 5.70
CA VAL A 9 -13.14 2.88 6.95
C VAL A 9 -12.92 1.42 7.28
N LEU A 10 -11.65 1.01 7.30
CA LEU A 10 -11.23 -0.35 7.68
C LEU A 10 -11.33 -0.56 9.19
N ASP A 11 -11.27 -1.82 9.61
CA ASP A 11 -11.25 -2.24 11.03
C ASP A 11 -10.10 -1.62 11.83
N ASP A 12 -8.97 -1.30 11.16
CA ASP A 12 -7.80 -0.65 11.77
C ASP A 12 -7.92 0.89 11.85
N GLY A 13 -9.07 1.45 11.48
CA GLY A 13 -9.33 2.89 11.43
C GLY A 13 -8.68 3.57 10.22
N GLY A 14 -8.15 2.82 9.26
CA GLY A 14 -7.61 3.35 8.02
C GLY A 14 -8.72 3.86 7.10
N GLU A 15 -8.63 5.14 6.72
CA GLU A 15 -9.42 5.70 5.62
C GLU A 15 -8.82 5.25 4.29
N VAL A 16 -9.60 4.48 3.54
CA VAL A 16 -9.19 3.94 2.25
C VAL A 16 -10.25 4.16 1.19
N ASP A 17 -9.89 3.80 -0.03
CA ASP A 17 -10.78 3.89 -1.17
C ASP A 17 -11.92 2.85 -1.09
N LEU A 18 -13.09 3.16 -1.64
CA LEU A 18 -14.26 2.27 -1.65
C LEU A 18 -13.96 0.90 -2.27
N ASP A 19 -13.09 0.83 -3.27
CA ASP A 19 -12.77 -0.43 -3.94
C ASP A 19 -12.17 -1.46 -2.96
N LEU A 20 -11.43 -1.02 -1.93
CA LEU A 20 -10.93 -1.90 -0.87
C LEU A 20 -12.07 -2.50 -0.03
N GLY A 21 -13.11 -1.70 0.26
CA GLY A 21 -14.30 -2.18 0.95
C GLY A 21 -15.08 -3.23 0.14
N ASN A 22 -15.06 -3.12 -1.19
CA ASN A 22 -15.61 -4.15 -2.06
C ASN A 22 -14.84 -5.47 -1.89
N TYR A 23 -13.51 -5.46 -1.90
CA TYR A 23 -12.71 -6.68 -1.71
C TYR A 23 -12.94 -7.32 -0.34
N GLU A 24 -12.97 -6.56 0.76
CA GLU A 24 -13.27 -7.11 2.08
C GLU A 24 -14.62 -7.82 2.11
N ARG A 25 -15.65 -7.21 1.51
CA ARG A 25 -17.01 -7.76 1.46
C ARG A 25 -17.13 -9.02 0.61
N PHE A 26 -16.48 -9.05 -0.55
CA PHE A 26 -16.57 -10.19 -1.48
C PHE A 26 -15.69 -11.37 -1.06
N LEU A 27 -14.52 -11.11 -0.49
CA LEU A 27 -13.55 -12.15 -0.13
C LEU A 27 -13.64 -12.55 1.34
N ASN A 28 -14.43 -11.84 2.16
CA ASN A 28 -14.55 -12.06 3.60
C ASN A 28 -13.18 -12.02 4.31
N ILE A 29 -12.37 -11.02 3.97
CA ILE A 29 -11.03 -10.77 4.52
C ILE A 29 -11.00 -9.43 5.24
N ARG A 30 -10.01 -9.24 6.13
CA ARG A 30 -9.75 -7.99 6.84
C ARG A 30 -8.44 -7.39 6.34
N LEU A 31 -8.57 -6.33 5.56
CA LEU A 31 -7.47 -5.55 5.03
C LEU A 31 -7.06 -4.46 6.03
N THR A 32 -5.88 -3.92 5.81
CA THR A 32 -5.29 -2.85 6.63
C THR A 32 -4.99 -1.65 5.76
N ARG A 33 -4.73 -0.50 6.39
CA ARG A 33 -4.28 0.73 5.71
C ARG A 33 -3.04 0.54 4.83
N ASP A 34 -2.26 -0.52 5.04
CA ASP A 34 -1.07 -0.84 4.26
C ASP A 34 -1.36 -1.50 2.91
N ASN A 35 -2.56 -2.07 2.76
CA ASN A 35 -3.06 -2.59 1.50
C ASN A 35 -3.44 -1.47 0.51
N ASN A 36 -3.67 -0.25 1.00
CA ASN A 36 -3.84 0.94 0.16
C ASN A 36 -2.48 1.63 -0.08
N ILE A 37 -2.07 1.68 -1.35
CA ILE A 37 -0.84 2.34 -1.79
C ILE A 37 -1.22 3.54 -2.67
N THR A 38 -0.82 4.73 -2.23
CA THR A 38 -0.94 5.95 -3.03
C THR A 38 0.43 6.53 -3.35
N THR A 39 0.50 7.25 -4.46
CA THR A 39 1.72 7.97 -4.86
C THR A 39 2.24 8.89 -3.75
N GLY A 40 1.34 9.60 -3.06
CA GLY A 40 1.70 10.45 -1.92
C GLY A 40 2.32 9.68 -0.75
N LYS A 41 1.75 8.51 -0.40
CA LYS A 41 2.29 7.63 0.65
C LYS A 41 3.70 7.13 0.30
N MET A 42 3.94 6.75 -0.95
CA MET A 42 5.27 6.29 -1.39
C MET A 42 6.30 7.42 -1.44
N PHE A 43 5.93 8.60 -1.92
CA PHE A 43 6.83 9.76 -1.89
C PHE A 43 7.23 10.14 -0.47
N GLN A 44 6.27 10.17 0.46
CA GLN A 44 6.55 10.42 1.87
C GLN A 44 7.50 9.36 2.44
N HIS A 45 7.23 8.07 2.20
CA HIS A 45 8.07 6.97 2.67
C HIS A 45 9.52 7.08 2.18
N VAL A 46 9.72 7.39 0.90
CA VAL A 46 11.06 7.56 0.30
C VAL A 46 11.77 8.80 0.87
N THR A 47 11.05 9.91 1.02
CA THR A 47 11.59 11.17 1.57
C THR A 47 12.04 11.01 3.02
N GLU A 48 11.29 10.26 3.83
CA GLU A 48 11.66 9.96 5.21
C GLU A 48 12.93 9.10 5.30
N ARG A 49 13.07 8.10 4.44
CA ARG A 49 14.29 7.28 4.34
C ARG A 49 15.50 8.10 3.87
N GLU A 50 15.30 9.03 2.95
CA GLU A 50 16.33 9.99 2.53
C GLU A 50 16.78 10.87 3.70
N ARG A 51 15.84 11.47 4.43
CA ARG A 51 16.15 12.31 5.60
C ARG A 51 16.85 11.55 6.73
N ARG A 52 16.57 10.24 6.88
CA ARG A 52 17.25 9.37 7.84
C ARG A 52 18.68 9.00 7.42
N GLY A 53 19.01 9.17 6.13
CA GLY A 53 20.33 8.84 5.58
C GLY A 53 20.44 7.42 5.03
N ASP A 54 19.32 6.71 4.82
CA ASP A 54 19.32 5.32 4.36
C ASP A 54 19.94 5.15 2.95
N TYR A 55 19.96 6.22 2.15
CA TYR A 55 20.56 6.25 0.82
C TYR A 55 22.03 6.73 0.82
N CYS A 56 22.70 6.73 1.97
CA CYS A 56 24.11 7.12 2.14
C CYS A 56 24.44 8.51 1.55
N GLY A 57 23.50 9.46 1.63
CA GLY A 57 23.66 10.82 1.09
C GLY A 57 23.68 10.91 -0.45
N LYS A 58 23.34 9.83 -1.16
CA LYS A 58 23.21 9.85 -2.62
C LYS A 58 21.88 10.47 -3.03
N THR A 59 21.84 10.99 -4.25
CA THR A 59 20.59 11.51 -4.84
C THR A 59 19.59 10.39 -5.03
N VAL A 60 18.41 10.56 -4.41
CA VAL A 60 17.29 9.65 -4.61
C VAL A 60 16.64 9.96 -5.96
N GLN A 61 16.33 8.90 -6.70
CA GLN A 61 15.81 8.97 -8.07
C GLN A 61 14.57 8.10 -8.20
N MET A 62 13.74 8.37 -9.21
CA MET A 62 12.57 7.54 -9.51
C MET A 62 12.97 6.08 -9.79
N ILE A 63 14.04 5.87 -10.54
CA ILE A 63 14.63 4.55 -10.77
C ILE A 63 16.07 4.61 -10.26
N PRO A 64 16.54 3.62 -9.47
CA PRO A 64 15.79 2.45 -8.98
C PRO A 64 15.06 2.68 -7.64
N HIS A 65 15.36 3.78 -6.93
CA HIS A 65 15.01 3.91 -5.51
C HIS A 65 13.50 3.93 -5.23
N PHE A 66 12.71 4.61 -6.07
CA PHE A 66 11.26 4.68 -5.89
C PHE A 66 10.59 3.37 -6.32
N THR A 67 11.02 2.78 -7.44
CA THR A 67 10.52 1.47 -7.88
C THR A 67 10.82 0.37 -6.86
N ASP A 68 12.02 0.34 -6.28
CA ASP A 68 12.39 -0.62 -5.24
C ASP A 68 11.56 -0.44 -3.97
N ALA A 69 11.22 0.81 -3.63
CA ALA A 69 10.33 1.11 -2.52
C ALA A 69 8.95 0.45 -2.70
N ILE A 70 8.39 0.54 -3.91
CA ILE A 70 7.09 -0.05 -4.24
C ILE A 70 7.19 -1.57 -4.15
N ILE A 71 8.22 -2.18 -4.77
CA ILE A 71 8.40 -3.64 -4.76
C ILE A 71 8.52 -4.15 -3.32
N GLN A 72 9.39 -3.55 -2.51
CA GLN A 72 9.57 -3.92 -1.10
C GLN A 72 8.26 -3.80 -0.30
N TRP A 73 7.46 -2.77 -0.58
CA TRP A 73 6.17 -2.59 0.07
C TRP A 73 5.20 -3.71 -0.28
N VAL A 74 5.05 -4.02 -1.58
CA VAL A 74 4.17 -5.09 -2.06
C VAL A 74 4.61 -6.45 -1.50
N GLU A 75 5.90 -6.77 -1.56
CA GLU A 75 6.43 -8.02 -1.01
C GLU A 75 6.19 -8.18 0.49
N ARG A 76 6.27 -7.08 1.25
CA ARG A 76 5.98 -7.09 2.68
C ARG A 76 4.50 -7.36 2.94
N VAL A 77 3.61 -6.60 2.30
CA VAL A 77 2.16 -6.68 2.53
C VAL A 77 1.60 -8.01 2.04
N ALA A 78 2.08 -8.54 0.92
CA ALA A 78 1.65 -9.83 0.36
C ALA A 78 1.94 -11.05 1.27
N ARG A 79 2.79 -10.89 2.30
CA ARG A 79 3.11 -11.96 3.26
C ARG A 79 2.23 -11.93 4.50
N ILE A 80 1.47 -10.86 4.72
CA ILE A 80 0.67 -10.67 5.93
C ILE A 80 -0.68 -11.39 5.73
N PRO A 81 -1.08 -12.31 6.62
CA PRO A 81 -2.39 -12.96 6.56
C PRO A 81 -3.51 -11.96 6.80
N VAL A 82 -4.60 -12.08 6.04
CA VAL A 82 -5.79 -11.19 6.10
C VAL A 82 -7.11 -11.94 6.31
N ASP A 83 -7.09 -13.27 6.27
CA ASP A 83 -8.25 -14.16 6.38
C ASP A 83 -8.43 -14.78 7.78
N GLY A 84 -7.54 -14.45 8.73
CA GLY A 84 -7.54 -14.98 10.09
C GLY A 84 -6.95 -16.39 10.26
N THR A 85 -6.49 -17.04 9.18
CA THR A 85 -5.88 -18.38 9.24
C THR A 85 -4.45 -18.36 9.77
N MET A 86 -3.83 -17.16 9.85
CA MET A 86 -2.42 -16.94 10.19
C MET A 86 -1.44 -17.61 9.20
N GLU A 87 -1.93 -18.12 8.07
CA GLU A 87 -1.12 -18.72 7.02
C GLU A 87 -0.70 -17.69 5.99
N ARG A 88 0.45 -17.92 5.36
CA ARG A 88 0.95 -17.01 4.33
C ARG A 88 0.06 -17.11 3.07
N PRO A 89 -0.39 -15.99 2.49
CA PRO A 89 -1.16 -16.03 1.25
C PRO A 89 -0.36 -16.64 0.09
N ASP A 90 -1.01 -17.49 -0.71
CA ASP A 90 -0.44 -18.04 -1.95
C ASP A 90 -0.51 -17.07 -3.13
N VAL A 91 -1.56 -16.26 -3.17
CA VAL A 91 -1.86 -15.33 -4.26
C VAL A 91 -2.10 -13.93 -3.70
N CYS A 92 -1.50 -12.93 -4.33
CA CYS A 92 -1.75 -11.52 -4.05
C CYS A 92 -2.32 -10.86 -5.30
N ILE A 93 -3.52 -10.27 -5.17
CA ILE A 93 -4.16 -9.51 -6.24
C ILE A 93 -3.74 -8.05 -6.09
N ILE A 94 -3.22 -7.46 -7.17
CA ILE A 94 -2.80 -6.06 -7.21
C ILE A 94 -3.67 -5.34 -8.22
N GLU A 95 -4.41 -4.36 -7.74
CA GLU A 95 -5.17 -3.44 -8.59
C GLU A 95 -4.36 -2.17 -8.82
N VAL A 96 -4.22 -1.77 -10.08
CA VAL A 96 -3.62 -0.50 -10.47
C VAL A 96 -4.72 0.39 -11.02
N ARG A 97 -5.15 1.37 -10.24
CA ARG A 97 -6.11 2.36 -10.71
C ARG A 97 -5.40 3.45 -11.51
N ALA A 98 -5.84 3.65 -12.75
CA ALA A 98 -5.45 4.78 -13.57
C ALA A 98 -6.64 5.72 -13.73
N CYS A 99 -6.41 7.02 -13.53
CA CYS A 99 -7.31 8.05 -14.04
C CYS A 99 -6.83 8.39 -15.45
N LEU A 100 -7.55 7.93 -16.47
CA LEU A 100 -7.37 8.32 -17.87
C LEU A 100 -8.43 9.34 -18.25
#